data_AF-A0A417WXH8-F1
#
_entry.id   AF-A0A417WXH8-F1
#
_cell.length_a   1.000
_cell.length_b   1.000
_cell.length_c   1.000
_cell.angle_alpha   90.00
_cell.angle_beta   90.00
_cell.angle_gamma   90.00
#
_symmetry.space_group_name_H-M   'P 1'
#
loop_
_entity.id
_entity.type
_entity.pdbx_description
1 polymer ?
#
loop_
_entity_poly.entity_id
_entity_poly.type
_entity_poly.pdbx_seq_one_letter_code
_entity_poly.pdbx_strand_id
1 'polypeptide(L)' 'MIPRKFTGEMLKGRKATLERDIRNVAGVAIGKGATVTITEVVRGKGLTIKTEKCPHCGQYSYITRVQREDLTLLPNV' A
#
# COMPACT_ATOMS: atom_id res chain seq x y z
N MET A 1 -3.41 -0.06 -11.11
CA MET A 1 -2.45 -1.18 -11.05
C MET A 1 -1.02 -0.69 -11.28
N ILE A 2 -0.08 -1.12 -10.44
CA ILE A 2 1.37 -0.81 -10.57
C ILE A 2 2.00 -1.70 -11.64
N PRO A 3 2.54 -1.14 -12.73
CA PRO A 3 3.22 -1.92 -13.77
C PRO A 3 4.50 -2.62 -13.26
N ARG A 4 4.80 -3.82 -13.79
CA ARG A 4 5.98 -4.61 -13.39
C ARG A 4 7.33 -3.97 -13.74
N LYS A 5 7.35 -2.97 -14.63
CA LYS A 5 8.56 -2.19 -14.97
C LYS A 5 9.13 -1.40 -13.80
N PHE A 6 8.34 -1.11 -12.77
CA PHE A 6 8.83 -0.43 -11.57
C PHE A 6 9.63 -1.42 -10.69
N THR A 7 10.87 -1.09 -10.38
CA THR A 7 11.70 -1.89 -9.46
C THR A 7 11.26 -1.69 -8.01
N GLY A 8 11.71 -2.54 -7.09
CA GLY A 8 11.41 -2.38 -5.67
C GLY A 8 11.89 -1.04 -5.10
N GLU A 9 13.08 -0.60 -5.52
CA GLU A 9 13.67 0.67 -5.13
C GLU A 9 12.85 1.87 -5.61
N MET A 10 12.33 1.82 -6.85
CA MET A 10 11.46 2.88 -7.39
C MET A 10 10.11 2.99 -6.67
N LEU A 11 9.69 1.94 -5.96
CA LEU A 11 8.40 1.89 -5.28
C LEU A 11 8.51 2.29 -3.80
N LYS A 12 9.64 2.02 -3.16
CA LYS A 12 9.85 2.34 -1.75
C LYS A 12 9.70 3.86 -1.51
N GLY A 13 8.87 4.22 -0.54
CA GLY A 13 8.55 5.60 -0.18
C GLY A 13 7.46 6.25 -1.04
N ARG A 14 7.00 5.62 -2.13
CA ARG A 14 5.95 6.19 -2.98
C ARG A 14 4.56 6.04 -2.36
N LYS A 15 3.72 7.05 -2.61
CA LYS A 15 2.29 6.97 -2.32
C LYS A 15 1.54 6.22 -3.41
N ALA A 16 0.52 5.47 -3.00
CA ALA A 16 -0.39 4.75 -3.85
C ALA A 16 -1.81 4.80 -3.29
N THR A 17 -2.80 4.48 -4.12
CA THR A 17 -4.18 4.23 -3.72
C THR A 17 -4.56 2.78 -3.94
N LEU A 18 -5.49 2.26 -3.14
CA LEU A 18 -6.01 0.90 -3.25
C LEU A 18 -7.11 0.79 -4.30
N GLU A 19 -7.01 -0.23 -5.16
CA GLU A 19 -8.01 -0.51 -6.20
C GLU A 19 -9.21 -1.32 -5.70
N ARG A 20 -9.08 -1.93 -4.52
CA ARG A 20 -10.11 -2.70 -3.84
C ARG A 20 -9.92 -2.65 -2.33
N ASP A 21 -10.94 -3.09 -1.60
CA ASP A 21 -10.82 -3.34 -0.18
C ASP A 21 -9.82 -4.47 0.08
N ILE A 22 -8.95 -4.27 1.06
CA ILE A 22 -8.01 -5.28 1.53
C ILE A 22 -8.26 -5.56 2.99
N ARG A 23 -8.15 -6.83 3.38
CA ARG A 23 -8.27 -7.27 4.77
C ARG A 23 -7.15 -8.23 5.09
N ASN A 24 -6.49 -8.03 6.23
CA ASN A 24 -5.49 -8.98 6.73
C ASN A 24 -6.13 -9.99 7.70
N VAL A 25 -5.39 -11.06 8.00
CA VAL A 25 -5.84 -12.11 8.93
C VAL A 25 -6.08 -11.61 10.36
N ALA A 26 -5.45 -10.49 10.74
CA ALA A 26 -5.65 -9.85 12.05
C ALA A 26 -6.93 -9.00 12.12
N GLY A 27 -7.76 -9.02 11.08
CA GLY A 27 -9.03 -8.29 11.05
C GLY A 27 -8.93 -6.82 10.66
N VAL A 28 -7.73 -6.32 10.33
CA VAL A 28 -7.55 -4.95 9.83
C VAL A 28 -8.01 -4.90 8.37
N ALA A 29 -8.89 -3.95 8.06
CA ALA A 29 -9.35 -3.68 6.71
C ALA A 29 -9.01 -2.24 6.30
N ILE A 30 -8.63 -2.05 5.04
CA ILE A 30 -8.43 -0.74 4.43
C ILE A 30 -9.31 -0.68 3.18
N GLY A 31 -10.14 0.36 3.11
CA GLY A 31 -11.06 0.55 1.99
C GLY A 31 -10.36 0.98 0.70
N LYS A 32 -10.99 0.64 -0.43
CA LYS A 32 -10.66 1.15 -1.75
C LYS A 32 -10.54 2.69 -1.72
N GLY A 33 -9.58 3.22 -2.47
CA GLY A 33 -9.34 4.67 -2.56
C GLY A 33 -8.46 5.24 -1.44
N ALA A 34 -8.21 4.49 -0.37
CA ALA A 34 -7.33 4.96 0.71
C ALA A 34 -5.90 5.21 0.21
N THR A 35 -5.31 6.31 0.67
CA THR A 35 -3.91 6.65 0.38
C THR A 35 -2.98 5.89 1.32
N VAL A 36 -1.99 5.22 0.73
CA VAL A 36 -1.01 4.41 1.45
C VAL A 36 0.39 4.70 0.95
N THR A 37 1.39 4.50 1.80
CA THR A 37 2.81 4.58 1.45
C THR A 37 3.37 3.18 1.31
N ILE A 38 4.05 2.89 0.20
CA ILE A 38 4.77 1.64 0.02
C ILE A 38 6.07 1.72 0.83
N THR A 39 6.23 0.88 1.85
CA THR A 39 7.39 0.92 2.74
C THR A 39 8.44 -0.12 2.38
N GLU A 40 8.03 -1.26 1.85
CA GLU A 40 8.94 -2.34 1.42
C GLU A 40 8.38 -3.12 0.23
N VAL A 41 9.29 -3.76 -0.51
CA VAL A 41 8.96 -4.68 -1.59
C VAL A 41 9.76 -5.96 -1.38
N VAL A 42 9.07 -7.08 -1.20
CA VAL A 42 9.69 -8.39 -1.00
C VAL A 42 9.49 -9.23 -2.25
N ARG A 43 10.58 -9.54 -2.95
CA ARG A 43 10.55 -10.32 -4.19
C ARG A 43 9.82 -11.65 -3.97
N GLY A 44 8.79 -11.90 -4.78
CA GLY A 44 7.96 -13.11 -4.70
C GLY A 44 6.94 -13.15 -3.55
N LYS A 45 6.90 -12.15 -2.64
CA LYS A 45 5.93 -12.10 -1.52
C LYS A 45 4.96 -10.92 -1.59
N GLY A 46 5.31 -9.84 -2.29
CA GLY A 46 4.45 -8.66 -2.48
C GLY A 46 5.03 -7.39 -1.85
N LEU A 47 4.17 -6.39 -1.63
CA LEU A 47 4.51 -5.10 -1.04
C LEU A 47 4.04 -5.01 0.41
N THR A 48 4.77 -4.22 1.19
CA THR A 48 4.31 -3.70 2.48
C THR A 48 3.85 -2.27 2.29
N ILE A 49 2.63 -1.98 2.73
CA ILE A 49 2.04 -0.65 2.70
C ILE A 49 1.76 -0.15 4.12
N LYS A 50 1.76 1.16 4.28
CA LYS A 50 1.41 1.87 5.51
C LYS A 50 0.29 2.86 5.23
N THR A 51 -0.78 2.85 6.02
CA THR A 51 -1.82 3.89 5.94
C THR A 51 -1.33 5.21 6.50
N GLU A 52 -1.94 6.31 6.06
CA GLU A 52 -1.81 7.58 6.76
C GLU A 52 -2.35 7.48 8.19
N LYS A 53 -1.82 8.33 9.07
CA LYS A 53 -2.26 8.40 10.47
C LYS A 53 -3.63 9.07 10.51
N CYS A 54 -4.61 8.41 11.11
CA CYS A 54 -5.94 8.98 11.27
C CYS A 54 -5.87 10.26 12.13
N PRO A 55 -6.42 11.40 11.67
CA PRO A 55 -6.38 12.65 12.43
C PRO A 55 -7.23 12.61 13.71
N HIS A 56 -8.24 11.73 13.77
CA HIS A 56 -9.15 11.64 14.92
C HIS A 56 -8.62 10.74 16.05
N CYS A 57 -8.08 9.56 15.71
CA CYS A 57 -7.66 8.57 16.70
C CYS A 57 -6.16 8.26 16.68
N GLY A 58 -5.40 8.82 15.73
CA GLY A 58 -3.96 8.60 15.62
C GLY A 58 -3.56 7.20 15.16
N GLN A 59 -4.50 6.33 14.83
CA GLN A 59 -4.22 4.97 14.37
C GLN A 59 -3.65 4.96 12.95
N TYR A 60 -2.79 3.98 12.68
CA TYR A 60 -2.29 3.64 11.36
C TYR A 60 -1.96 2.16 11.33
N SER A 61 -1.83 1.57 10.15
CA SER A 61 -1.61 0.14 10.00
C SER A 61 -0.58 -0.15 8.92
N TYR A 62 0.16 -1.24 9.14
CA TYR A 62 1.00 -1.87 8.11
C TYR A 62 0.30 -3.12 7.59
N ILE A 63 0.21 -3.26 6.27
CA ILE A 63 -0.28 -4.49 5.64
C ILE A 63 0.81 -5.01 4.70
N THR A 64 1.17 -6.28 4.88
CA THR A 64 2.17 -6.98 4.08
C THR A 64 1.49 -7.86 3.02
N ARG A 65 2.27 -8.33 2.04
CA ARG A 65 1.81 -9.21 0.94
C ARG A 65 0.72 -8.60 0.05
N VAL A 66 0.66 -7.27 -0.02
CA VAL A 66 -0.22 -6.56 -0.96
C VAL A 66 0.33 -6.73 -2.37
N GLN A 67 -0.54 -7.00 -3.34
CA GLN A 67 -0.12 -7.25 -4.72
C GLN A 67 -0.02 -5.94 -5.51
N ARG A 68 0.76 -5.95 -6.60
CA ARG A 68 0.92 -4.76 -7.47
C ARG A 68 -0.38 -4.38 -8.16
N GLU A 69 -1.18 -5.39 -8.44
CA GLU A 69 -2.50 -5.33 -9.04
C GLU A 69 -3.48 -4.56 -8.17
N ASP A 70 -3.30 -4.61 -6.84
CA ASP A 70 -4.18 -3.97 -5.85
C ASP A 70 -3.91 -2.47 -5.65
N LEU A 71 -2.86 -1.92 -6.29
CA LEU A 71 -2.38 -0.57 -6.04
C LEU A 71 -2.28 0.26 -7.33
N THR A 72 -2.46 1.57 -7.23
CA THR A 72 -2.11 2.55 -8.26
C THR A 72 -1.22 3.63 -7.66
N LEU A 73 -0.07 3.89 -8.29
CA LEU A 73 0.85 4.93 -7.86
C LEU A 73 0.20 6.31 -8.02
N LEU A 74 0.28 7.13 -6.98
CA LEU A 74 -0.14 8.53 -7.03
C LEU A 74 1.00 9.40 -7.59
N PRO A 75 0.71 10.54 -8.23
CA PRO A 75 1.72 11.49 -8.68
C PRO A 75 2.66 11.88 -7.53
N ASN A 76 3.93 12.12 -7.84
CA ASN A 76 4.85 12.71 -6.89
C ASN A 76 4.47 14.20 -6.77
N VAL A 77 3.92 14.60 -5.62
CA VAL A 77 3.63 16.00 -5.29
C VAL A 77 4.79 16.56 -4.50
#